data_AF-A0A3S5WLQ6-F1
#
_entry.id   AF-A0A3S5WLQ6-F1
#
_cell.length_a   1.000
_cell.length_b   1.000
_cell.length_c   1.000
_cell.angle_alpha   90.00
_cell.angle_beta   90.00
_cell.angle_gamma   90.00
#
_symmetry.space_group_name_H-M   'P 1'
#
loop_
_entity.id
_entity.type
_entity.pdbx_description
1 polymer ?
#
loop_
_entity_poly.entity_id
_entity_poly.type
_entity_poly.pdbx_seq_one_letter_code
_entity_poly.pdbx_strand_id
1 'polypeptide(L)'
;MNASEFRRRGKEMVDYMANYMEGIEGRQVYPDVEPGYLRPLIPAAAPQEPDTFEDIINDVEKIIMPGAASPACTELETVMMDWLGKMLELPKAFLNEKAGEGGGVIQGSASEATLVALLAARTKVIHRLQAASPELTQAAIMEKLVAYSSDQAHSSVERAGLIGGVKLKAIPSDGNFAMRASALQEALERDKAAGLIPFFMVATLGTTTCCSFDNLLEVGPIWLITDYRHWQIPLGRRFRSLKMWFVFRMYGVKGLQAYIRKHVQLSHEFESLVRQDPRFEICVEVILGLVCFRLKGSNKVNEALLQRINSAKKIHLVPCHLRDKFVLRFAICSRTVESAHVQRAWEHIKELAADVLRAERE
;
A
#
# COMPACT_ATOMS: atom_id res chain seq x y z
N MET A 1 11.32 23.08 26.33
CA MET A 1 12.27 23.55 25.29
C MET A 1 11.76 24.86 24.70
N ASN A 2 12.59 25.91 24.66
CA ASN A 2 12.21 27.23 24.10
C ASN A 2 12.58 27.36 22.61
N ALA A 3 12.22 28.47 21.96
CA ALA A 3 12.43 28.66 20.52
C ALA A 3 13.92 28.67 20.10
N SER A 4 14.84 29.18 20.93
CA SER A 4 16.27 29.19 20.62
C SER A 4 16.86 27.78 20.70
N GLU A 5 16.52 27.03 21.74
CA GLU A 5 16.91 25.62 21.89
C GLU A 5 16.28 24.76 20.79
N PHE A 6 15.01 25.00 20.44
CA PHE A 6 14.36 24.33 19.32
C PHE A 6 15.04 24.62 17.98
N ARG A 7 15.48 25.87 17.73
CA ARG A 7 16.25 26.19 16.51
C ARG A 7 17.59 25.47 16.48
N ARG A 8 18.26 25.35 17.63
CA ARG A 8 19.53 24.61 17.73
C ARG A 8 19.33 23.12 17.49
N ARG A 9 18.47 22.47 18.28
CA ARG A 9 18.15 21.04 18.17
C ARG A 9 17.51 20.68 16.83
N GLY A 10 16.70 21.58 16.28
CA GLY A 10 16.10 21.43 14.96
C GLY A 10 17.15 21.39 13.84
N LYS A 11 18.18 22.24 13.89
CA LYS A 11 19.30 22.19 12.93
C LYS A 11 20.13 20.91 13.11
N GLU A 12 20.45 20.54 14.35
CA GLU A 12 21.15 19.28 14.65
C GLU A 12 20.38 18.06 14.11
N MET A 13 19.05 18.06 14.23
CA MET A 13 18.20 17.00 13.67
C MET A 13 18.20 17.00 12.14
N VAL A 14 18.19 18.16 11.48
CA VAL A 14 18.31 18.26 10.02
C VAL A 14 19.63 17.67 9.54
N ASP A 15 20.74 18.03 10.18
CA ASP A 15 22.06 17.49 9.85
C ASP A 15 22.12 15.98 10.09
N TYR A 16 21.56 15.49 11.20
CA TYR A 16 21.45 14.05 11.47
C TYR A 16 20.65 13.31 10.40
N MET A 17 19.49 13.84 9.99
CA MET A 17 18.66 13.25 8.93
C MET A 17 19.39 13.20 7.60
N ALA A 18 20.11 14.27 7.22
CA ALA A 18 20.89 14.33 6.00
C ALA A 18 22.02 13.29 6.02
N ASN A 19 22.84 13.30 7.08
CA ASN A 19 23.95 12.36 7.27
C ASN A 19 23.47 10.90 7.28
N TYR A 20 22.31 10.62 7.91
CA TYR A 20 21.71 9.28 7.91
C TYR A 20 21.35 8.83 6.50
N MET A 21 20.71 9.69 5.72
CA MET A 21 20.26 9.37 4.36
C MET A 21 21.42 9.27 3.36
N GLU A 22 22.46 10.09 3.51
CA GLU A 22 23.68 10.03 2.70
C GLU A 22 24.50 8.76 2.99
N GLY A 23 24.62 8.39 4.26
CA GLY A 23 25.35 7.19 4.70
C GLY A 23 24.53 5.89 4.69
N ILE A 24 23.30 5.89 4.18
CA ILE A 24 22.37 4.75 4.33
C ILE A 24 22.88 3.47 3.62
N GLU A 25 23.67 3.61 2.55
CA GLU A 25 24.24 2.46 1.82
C GLU A 25 25.26 1.67 2.66
N GLY A 26 25.93 2.33 3.61
CA GLY A 26 26.87 1.68 4.52
C GLY A 26 26.21 0.93 5.68
N ARG A 27 24.88 0.93 5.77
CA ARG A 27 24.13 0.29 6.86
C ARG A 27 23.62 -1.08 6.46
N GLN A 28 23.61 -2.00 7.42
CA GLN A 28 22.93 -3.28 7.27
C GLN A 28 21.43 -3.06 7.06
N VAL A 29 20.87 -3.67 6.00
CA VAL A 29 19.47 -3.45 5.59
C VAL A 29 18.48 -4.07 6.58
N TYR A 30 18.74 -5.30 7.02
CA TYR A 30 17.89 -6.03 7.95
C TYR A 30 18.59 -6.20 9.30
N PRO A 31 17.97 -5.84 10.44
CA PRO A 31 18.65 -5.80 11.73
C PRO A 31 18.86 -7.20 12.34
N ASP A 32 19.90 -7.33 13.17
CA ASP A 32 20.22 -8.54 13.95
C ASP A 32 19.64 -8.47 15.36
N VAL A 33 18.31 -8.44 15.43
CA VAL A 33 17.62 -8.31 16.70
C VAL A 33 16.45 -9.29 16.79
N GLU A 34 16.32 -9.90 17.96
CA GLU A 34 15.21 -10.80 18.26
C GLU A 34 13.98 -10.01 18.74
N PRO A 35 12.74 -10.52 18.52
CA PRO A 35 11.54 -9.94 19.10
C PRO A 35 11.69 -9.73 20.61
N GLY A 36 11.51 -8.49 21.07
CA GLY A 36 11.65 -8.11 22.47
C GLY A 36 13.02 -7.52 22.87
N TYR A 37 14.01 -7.46 21.97
CA TYR A 37 15.37 -6.94 22.26
C TYR A 37 15.40 -5.55 22.90
N LEU A 38 14.43 -4.68 22.58
CA LEU A 38 14.41 -3.30 23.04
C LEU A 38 14.00 -3.17 24.52
N ARG A 39 13.15 -4.07 25.03
CA ARG A 39 12.58 -4.00 26.39
C ARG A 39 13.64 -3.98 27.50
N PRO A 40 14.71 -4.82 27.48
CA PRO A 40 15.76 -4.74 28.49
C PRO A 40 16.70 -3.53 28.32
N LEU A 41 16.64 -2.81 27.19
CA LEU A 41 17.54 -1.68 26.88
C LEU A 41 16.99 -0.32 27.30
N ILE A 42 15.73 -0.26 27.75
CA ILE A 42 15.07 0.97 28.19
C ILE A 42 14.58 0.83 29.63
N PRO A 43 14.46 1.94 30.39
CA PRO A 43 13.90 1.90 31.74
C PRO A 43 12.51 1.22 31.76
N ALA A 44 12.27 0.39 32.78
CA ALA A 44 11.02 -0.36 32.92
C ALA A 44 9.81 0.50 33.29
N ALA A 45 10.03 1.74 33.69
CA ALA A 45 9.02 2.75 33.97
C ALA A 45 9.44 4.09 33.34
N ALA A 46 8.45 4.88 32.96
CA ALA A 46 8.70 6.28 32.62
C ALA A 46 9.33 7.01 33.84
N PRO A 47 10.21 8.00 33.62
CA PRO A 47 10.74 8.81 34.72
C PRO A 47 9.61 9.49 35.50
N GLN A 48 9.77 9.57 36.83
CA GLN A 48 8.78 10.12 37.77
C GLN A 48 8.79 11.65 37.82
N GLU A 49 9.93 12.29 37.54
CA GLU A 49 10.06 13.76 37.47
C GLU A 49 10.04 14.20 35.99
N PRO A 50 9.16 15.15 35.59
CA PRO A 50 9.27 15.84 34.31
C PRO A 50 10.51 16.74 34.28
N ASP A 51 11.13 16.89 33.10
CA ASP A 51 11.79 18.17 32.79
C ASP A 51 10.68 19.25 32.71
N THR A 52 10.92 20.47 33.22
CA THR A 52 9.80 21.40 33.51
C THR A 52 8.98 21.80 32.29
N PHE A 53 7.66 21.70 32.50
CA PHE A 53 6.56 21.81 31.54
C PHE A 53 5.69 23.05 31.81
N GLU A 54 5.94 23.82 32.87
CA GLU A 54 5.16 25.02 33.20
C GLU A 54 5.20 26.12 32.11
N ASP A 55 6.24 26.15 31.27
CA ASP A 55 6.33 27.04 30.09
C ASP A 55 5.59 26.49 28.85
N ILE A 56 5.26 25.20 28.81
CA ILE A 56 4.75 24.50 27.62
C ILE A 56 3.23 24.63 27.47
N ILE A 57 2.50 24.90 28.57
CA ILE A 57 1.03 24.83 28.58
C ILE A 57 0.31 26.18 28.39
N ASN A 58 0.98 27.30 28.70
CA ASN A 58 0.38 28.64 28.56
C ASN A 58 0.27 29.13 27.08
N ASP A 59 1.10 28.60 26.17
CA ASP A 59 1.03 28.92 24.73
C ASP A 59 0.04 28.03 23.96
N VAL A 60 -0.25 26.82 24.46
CA VAL A 60 -1.24 25.92 23.86
C VAL A 60 -2.66 26.51 24.02
N GLU A 61 -2.96 27.16 25.15
CA GLU A 61 -4.28 27.75 25.41
C GLU A 61 -4.52 29.07 24.66
N LYS A 62 -3.48 29.88 24.41
CA LYS A 62 -3.61 31.20 23.75
C LYS A 62 -3.44 31.18 22.23
N ILE A 63 -2.68 30.23 21.67
CA ILE A 63 -2.23 30.27 20.27
C ILE A 63 -2.81 29.11 19.43
N ILE A 64 -3.02 27.94 20.02
CA ILE A 64 -3.49 26.74 19.31
C ILE A 64 -5.02 26.62 19.33
N MET A 65 -5.68 27.05 20.41
CA MET A 65 -7.13 26.86 20.66
C MET A 65 -8.11 27.61 19.72
N PRO A 66 -7.83 28.80 19.15
CA PRO A 66 -8.81 29.45 18.26
C PRO A 66 -8.93 28.82 16.85
N GLY A 67 -8.13 27.80 16.52
CA GLY A 67 -8.04 27.22 15.18
C GLY A 67 -8.42 25.74 15.06
N ALA A 68 -9.26 25.21 15.97
CA ALA A 68 -9.65 23.79 16.03
C ALA A 68 -10.45 23.24 14.82
N ALA A 69 -10.58 24.01 13.74
CA ALA A 69 -10.84 23.52 12.38
C ALA A 69 -10.17 24.48 11.39
N SER A 70 -8.85 24.39 11.21
CA SER A 70 -8.09 25.27 10.30
C SER A 70 -8.64 25.20 8.86
N PRO A 71 -9.21 26.28 8.30
CA PRO A 71 -9.74 26.27 6.93
C PRO A 71 -8.68 25.86 5.90
N ALA A 72 -7.44 26.32 6.08
CA ALA A 72 -6.30 25.98 5.22
C ALA A 72 -5.96 24.47 5.21
N CYS A 73 -6.17 23.76 6.31
CA CYS A 73 -5.93 22.30 6.38
C CYS A 73 -6.89 21.54 5.46
N THR A 74 -8.14 22.00 5.37
CA THR A 74 -9.15 21.40 4.49
C THR A 74 -8.99 21.90 3.06
N GLU A 75 -8.92 23.22 2.84
CA GLU A 75 -8.84 23.80 1.50
C GLU A 75 -7.57 23.36 0.73
N LEU A 76 -6.41 23.33 1.38
CA LEU A 76 -5.19 22.85 0.72
C LEU A 76 -5.29 21.37 0.38
N GLU A 77 -5.93 20.56 1.23
CA GLU A 77 -6.14 19.14 0.92
C GLU A 77 -7.02 18.96 -0.32
N THR A 78 -8.14 19.67 -0.40
CA THR A 78 -9.03 19.67 -1.56
C THR A 78 -8.27 20.02 -2.86
N VAL A 79 -7.49 21.10 -2.86
CA VAL A 79 -6.71 21.51 -4.04
C VAL A 79 -5.62 20.48 -4.38
N MET A 80 -4.94 19.91 -3.39
CA MET A 80 -3.91 18.89 -3.61
C MET A 80 -4.48 17.58 -4.16
N MET A 81 -5.69 17.19 -3.72
CA MET A 81 -6.37 16.03 -4.25
C MET A 81 -6.85 16.26 -5.69
N ASP A 82 -7.29 17.47 -6.03
CA ASP A 82 -7.61 17.82 -7.43
C ASP A 82 -6.37 17.82 -8.32
N TRP A 83 -5.25 18.34 -7.83
CA TRP A 83 -3.98 18.30 -8.55
C TRP A 83 -3.54 16.86 -8.81
N LEU A 84 -3.60 16.01 -7.79
CA LEU A 84 -3.28 14.59 -7.94
C LEU A 84 -4.26 13.90 -8.91
N GLY A 85 -5.56 14.15 -8.79
CA GLY A 85 -6.57 13.62 -9.70
C GLY A 85 -6.31 14.01 -11.16
N LYS A 86 -5.91 15.27 -11.40
CA LYS A 86 -5.51 15.76 -12.73
C LYS A 86 -4.21 15.13 -13.23
N MET A 87 -3.21 14.96 -12.36
CA MET A 87 -1.95 14.28 -12.71
C MET A 87 -2.16 12.80 -13.08
N LEU A 88 -3.15 12.16 -12.48
CA LEU A 88 -3.56 10.78 -12.75
C LEU A 88 -4.61 10.67 -13.87
N GLU A 89 -5.01 11.80 -14.46
CA GLU A 89 -6.06 11.87 -15.49
C GLU A 89 -7.38 11.19 -15.08
N LEU A 90 -7.74 11.30 -13.80
CA LEU A 90 -9.00 10.76 -13.29
C LEU A 90 -10.20 11.50 -13.90
N PRO A 91 -11.35 10.82 -14.06
CA PRO A 91 -12.60 11.46 -14.47
C PRO A 91 -12.95 12.66 -13.58
N LYS A 92 -13.50 13.72 -14.20
CA LYS A 92 -13.89 14.96 -13.49
C LYS A 92 -14.84 14.72 -12.31
N ALA A 93 -15.61 13.62 -12.35
CA ALA A 93 -16.48 13.20 -11.25
C ALA A 93 -15.74 12.96 -9.91
N PHE A 94 -14.43 12.71 -9.93
CA PHE A 94 -13.61 12.53 -8.73
C PHE A 94 -12.93 13.83 -8.24
N LEU A 95 -13.10 14.95 -8.94
CA LEU A 95 -12.51 16.23 -8.56
C LEU A 95 -13.46 17.01 -7.66
N ASN A 96 -12.91 17.74 -6.70
CA ASN A 96 -13.64 18.59 -5.76
C ASN A 96 -14.07 19.94 -6.39
N GLU A 97 -14.18 20.02 -7.72
CA GLU A 97 -14.57 21.25 -8.41
C GLU A 97 -16.00 21.66 -8.02
N LYS A 98 -16.30 22.97 -7.99
CA LYS A 98 -17.52 23.55 -7.36
C LYS A 98 -18.88 22.98 -7.82
N ALA A 99 -18.94 22.27 -8.94
CA ALA A 99 -20.16 21.66 -9.48
C ALA A 99 -20.16 20.11 -9.46
N GLY A 100 -19.11 19.48 -8.91
CA GLY A 100 -18.99 18.03 -8.80
C GLY A 100 -19.67 17.49 -7.54
N GLU A 101 -20.23 16.28 -7.63
CA GLU A 101 -20.80 15.57 -6.46
C GLU A 101 -19.73 14.84 -5.63
N GLY A 102 -18.56 14.60 -6.24
CA GLY A 102 -17.45 13.84 -5.66
C GLY A 102 -16.31 14.70 -5.14
N GLY A 103 -15.12 14.10 -5.07
CA GLY A 103 -13.93 14.73 -4.49
C GLY A 103 -12.88 13.72 -4.03
N GLY A 104 -11.87 14.22 -3.31
CA GLY A 104 -10.75 13.41 -2.81
C GLY A 104 -10.35 13.82 -1.40
N VAL A 105 -9.90 12.85 -0.62
CA VAL A 105 -9.47 13.02 0.78
C VAL A 105 -8.18 12.22 1.05
N ILE A 106 -7.36 12.68 1.98
CA ILE A 106 -6.20 11.92 2.44
C ILE A 106 -6.60 10.96 3.56
N GLN A 107 -6.42 9.65 3.32
CA GLN A 107 -6.59 8.61 4.35
C GLN A 107 -5.32 8.37 5.16
N GLY A 108 -5.45 7.65 6.29
CA GLY A 108 -4.31 7.18 7.06
C GLY A 108 -3.51 6.10 6.31
N SER A 109 -4.22 5.22 5.62
CA SER A 109 -3.70 4.11 4.83
C SER A 109 -4.69 3.65 3.74
N ALA A 110 -4.22 2.85 2.78
CA ALA A 110 -5.10 2.19 1.82
C ALA A 110 -6.07 1.19 2.50
N SER A 111 -5.64 0.54 3.59
CA SER A 111 -6.50 -0.36 4.38
C SER A 111 -7.71 0.35 4.97
N GLU A 112 -7.49 1.54 5.56
CA GLU A 112 -8.57 2.38 6.06
C GLU A 112 -9.47 2.87 4.91
N ALA A 113 -8.89 3.24 3.77
CA ALA A 113 -9.65 3.66 2.59
C ALA A 113 -10.61 2.55 2.10
N THR A 114 -10.14 1.31 2.01
CA THR A 114 -10.97 0.14 1.63
C THR A 114 -12.09 -0.07 2.64
N LEU A 115 -11.81 0.00 3.94
CA LEU A 115 -12.83 -0.14 4.98
C LEU A 115 -13.87 0.99 4.91
N VAL A 116 -13.46 2.24 4.73
CA VAL A 116 -14.38 3.39 4.57
C VAL A 116 -15.30 3.15 3.37
N ALA A 117 -14.75 2.74 2.22
CA ALA A 117 -15.54 2.46 1.02
C ALA A 117 -16.55 1.33 1.24
N LEU A 118 -16.13 0.24 1.92
CA LEU A 118 -17.00 -0.88 2.25
C LEU A 118 -18.13 -0.45 3.20
N LEU A 119 -17.83 0.31 4.25
CA LEU A 119 -18.83 0.79 5.21
C LEU A 119 -19.84 1.73 4.54
N ALA A 120 -19.37 2.61 3.66
CA ALA A 120 -20.23 3.50 2.89
C ALA A 120 -21.17 2.71 1.95
N ALA A 121 -20.63 1.71 1.25
CA ALA A 121 -21.42 0.81 0.40
C ALA A 121 -22.45 0.01 1.18
N ARG A 122 -22.06 -0.50 2.36
CA ARG A 122 -22.93 -1.24 3.28
C ARG A 122 -24.10 -0.37 3.73
N THR A 123 -23.83 0.84 4.21
CA THR A 123 -24.87 1.77 4.67
C THR A 123 -25.83 2.14 3.53
N LYS A 124 -25.30 2.38 2.31
CA LYS A 124 -26.13 2.71 1.14
C LYS A 124 -27.06 1.57 0.73
N VAL A 125 -26.57 0.33 0.68
CA VAL A 125 -27.43 -0.80 0.32
C VAL A 125 -28.48 -1.07 1.40
N ILE A 126 -28.13 -0.91 2.68
CA ILE A 126 -29.09 -1.03 3.79
C ILE A 126 -30.21 0.02 3.64
N HIS A 127 -29.86 1.30 3.51
CA HIS A 127 -30.86 2.36 3.35
C HIS A 127 -31.74 2.16 2.12
N ARG A 128 -31.16 1.72 0.98
CA ARG A 128 -31.92 1.42 -0.24
C ARG A 128 -32.95 0.31 -0.01
N LEU A 129 -32.56 -0.78 0.66
CA LEU A 129 -33.45 -1.91 0.90
C LEU A 129 -34.52 -1.59 1.94
N GLN A 130 -34.18 -0.82 2.98
CA GLN A 130 -35.16 -0.36 3.97
C GLN A 130 -36.15 0.65 3.39
N ALA A 131 -35.73 1.51 2.45
CA ALA A 131 -36.64 2.40 1.74
C ALA A 131 -37.65 1.64 0.88
N ALA A 132 -37.27 0.48 0.33
CA ALA A 132 -38.18 -0.39 -0.42
C ALA A 132 -39.04 -1.30 0.47
N SER A 133 -38.52 -1.70 1.63
CA SER A 133 -39.14 -2.63 2.58
C SER A 133 -38.81 -2.19 4.03
N PRO A 134 -39.57 -1.24 4.61
CA PRO A 134 -39.28 -0.64 5.91
C PRO A 134 -39.23 -1.61 7.09
N GLU A 135 -39.84 -2.78 6.96
CA GLU A 135 -39.84 -3.87 7.93
C GLU A 135 -38.50 -4.63 8.02
N LEU A 136 -37.61 -4.47 7.03
CA LEU A 136 -36.30 -5.13 7.04
C LEU A 136 -35.39 -4.51 8.10
N THR A 137 -34.99 -5.34 9.06
CA THR A 137 -33.97 -4.95 10.04
C THR A 137 -32.59 -4.89 9.38
N GLN A 138 -31.72 -4.02 9.88
CA GLN A 138 -30.34 -3.94 9.43
C GLN A 138 -29.63 -5.31 9.53
N ALA A 139 -29.88 -6.06 10.62
CA ALA A 139 -29.28 -7.38 10.82
C ALA A 139 -29.68 -8.38 9.73
N ALA A 140 -30.96 -8.44 9.38
CA ALA A 140 -31.46 -9.33 8.32
C ALA A 140 -30.89 -8.98 6.93
N ILE A 141 -30.66 -7.69 6.66
CA ILE A 141 -29.99 -7.27 5.43
C ILE A 141 -28.52 -7.68 5.46
N MET A 142 -27.80 -7.38 6.55
CA MET A 142 -26.38 -7.69 6.70
C MET A 142 -26.09 -9.18 6.56
N GLU A 143 -26.99 -10.05 7.02
CA GLU A 143 -26.88 -11.50 6.84
C GLU A 143 -26.81 -11.91 5.36
N LYS A 144 -27.40 -11.13 4.44
CA LYS A 144 -27.41 -11.46 3.01
C LYS A 144 -26.30 -10.75 2.22
N LEU A 145 -25.61 -9.77 2.80
CA LEU A 145 -24.60 -8.99 2.07
C LEU A 145 -23.35 -9.82 1.75
N VAL A 146 -22.90 -9.72 0.50
CA VAL A 146 -21.66 -10.32 0.01
C VAL A 146 -20.83 -9.31 -0.79
N ALA A 147 -19.55 -9.24 -0.44
CA ALA A 147 -18.52 -8.45 -1.11
C ALA A 147 -17.56 -9.36 -1.89
N TYR A 148 -16.88 -8.79 -2.89
CA TYR A 148 -15.97 -9.52 -3.77
C TYR A 148 -14.61 -8.84 -3.90
N SER A 149 -13.56 -9.62 -4.11
CA SER A 149 -12.24 -9.14 -4.51
C SER A 149 -11.51 -10.21 -5.32
N SER A 150 -10.40 -9.85 -5.95
CA SER A 150 -9.51 -10.84 -6.57
C SER A 150 -8.96 -11.78 -5.50
N ASP A 151 -8.65 -13.03 -5.85
CA ASP A 151 -7.85 -13.93 -5.02
C ASP A 151 -6.40 -13.43 -4.80
N GLN A 152 -5.99 -12.39 -5.53
CA GLN A 152 -4.72 -11.67 -5.37
C GLN A 152 -4.86 -10.36 -4.58
N ALA A 153 -6.06 -10.05 -4.07
CA ALA A 153 -6.28 -8.81 -3.34
C ALA A 153 -5.43 -8.75 -2.06
N HIS A 154 -5.07 -7.54 -1.65
CA HIS A 154 -4.31 -7.36 -0.41
C HIS A 154 -5.16 -7.76 0.80
N SER A 155 -4.52 -8.32 1.83
CA SER A 155 -5.15 -8.77 3.10
C SER A 155 -6.01 -7.71 3.80
N SER A 156 -5.85 -6.43 3.47
CA SER A 156 -6.72 -5.35 3.96
C SER A 156 -8.17 -5.51 3.54
N VAL A 157 -8.46 -6.17 2.41
CA VAL A 157 -9.84 -6.40 1.95
C VAL A 157 -10.53 -7.43 2.84
N GLU A 158 -9.84 -8.51 3.19
CA GLU A 158 -10.32 -9.49 4.18
C GLU A 158 -10.57 -8.84 5.54
N ARG A 159 -9.63 -8.01 6.01
CA ARG A 159 -9.80 -7.23 7.25
C ARG A 159 -11.00 -6.28 7.18
N ALA A 160 -11.23 -5.63 6.03
CA ALA A 160 -12.38 -4.76 5.83
C ALA A 160 -13.70 -5.54 5.86
N GLY A 161 -13.76 -6.73 5.26
CA GLY A 161 -14.91 -7.63 5.36
C GLY A 161 -15.19 -8.09 6.78
N LEU A 162 -14.14 -8.48 7.51
CA LEU A 162 -14.21 -8.90 8.92
C LEU A 162 -14.74 -7.78 9.83
N ILE A 163 -14.14 -6.59 9.78
CA ILE A 163 -14.57 -5.42 10.58
C ILE A 163 -15.95 -4.93 10.14
N GLY A 164 -16.24 -5.01 8.84
CA GLY A 164 -17.53 -4.65 8.26
C GLY A 164 -18.66 -5.63 8.58
N GLY A 165 -18.35 -6.80 9.13
CA GLY A 165 -19.35 -7.83 9.44
C GLY A 165 -20.10 -8.34 8.20
N VAL A 166 -19.40 -8.48 7.08
CA VAL A 166 -19.97 -8.91 5.79
C VAL A 166 -19.24 -10.14 5.25
N LYS A 167 -19.94 -10.94 4.43
CA LYS A 167 -19.30 -12.04 3.70
C LYS A 167 -18.37 -11.46 2.65
N LEU A 168 -17.15 -11.99 2.54
CA LEU A 168 -16.21 -11.67 1.46
C LEU A 168 -15.92 -12.95 0.68
N LYS A 169 -15.95 -12.87 -0.65
CA LYS A 169 -15.58 -13.97 -1.54
C LYS A 169 -14.46 -13.54 -2.49
N ALA A 170 -13.44 -14.39 -2.58
CA ALA A 170 -12.39 -14.25 -3.58
C ALA A 170 -12.91 -14.72 -4.95
N ILE A 171 -12.65 -13.92 -5.98
CA ILE A 171 -12.87 -14.25 -7.38
C ILE A 171 -11.58 -14.83 -7.95
N PRO A 172 -11.61 -16.04 -8.54
CA PRO A 172 -10.45 -16.62 -9.18
C PRO A 172 -9.87 -15.69 -10.25
N SER A 173 -8.56 -15.45 -10.19
CA SER A 173 -7.84 -14.69 -11.20
C SER A 173 -7.45 -15.55 -12.41
N ASP A 174 -7.18 -14.92 -13.56
CA ASP A 174 -6.81 -15.61 -14.79
C ASP A 174 -5.32 -16.04 -14.83
N GLY A 175 -4.81 -16.39 -16.02
CA GLY A 175 -3.40 -16.73 -16.23
C GLY A 175 -2.42 -15.60 -15.91
N ASN A 176 -2.88 -14.34 -15.99
CA ASN A 176 -2.10 -13.14 -15.70
C ASN A 176 -2.39 -12.61 -14.29
N PHE A 177 -3.05 -13.42 -13.44
CA PHE A 177 -3.40 -13.05 -12.08
C PHE A 177 -4.31 -11.81 -12.01
N ALA A 178 -5.16 -11.63 -13.02
CA ALA A 178 -6.14 -10.55 -13.10
C ALA A 178 -7.57 -11.07 -12.93
N MET A 179 -8.41 -10.34 -12.20
CA MET A 179 -9.85 -10.57 -12.18
C MET A 179 -10.49 -10.17 -13.52
N ARG A 180 -11.38 -11.03 -14.02
CA ARG A 180 -12.05 -10.88 -15.33
C ARG A 180 -13.57 -10.82 -15.17
N ALA A 181 -14.25 -10.26 -16.17
CA ALA A 181 -15.72 -10.15 -16.17
C ALA A 181 -16.41 -11.51 -15.98
N SER A 182 -15.92 -12.54 -16.68
CA SER A 182 -16.54 -13.88 -16.67
C SER A 182 -16.62 -14.49 -15.28
N ALA A 183 -15.48 -14.54 -14.55
CA ALA A 183 -15.42 -15.10 -13.20
C ALA A 183 -16.26 -14.29 -12.20
N LEU A 184 -16.26 -12.96 -12.33
CA LEU A 184 -17.10 -12.09 -11.50
C LEU A 184 -18.59 -12.32 -11.78
N GLN A 185 -19.02 -12.33 -13.05
CA GLN A 185 -20.42 -12.57 -13.42
C GLN A 185 -20.92 -13.92 -12.91
N GLU A 186 -20.13 -14.98 -13.06
CA GLU A 186 -20.50 -16.31 -12.56
C GLU A 186 -20.73 -16.30 -11.04
N ALA A 187 -19.84 -15.65 -10.29
CA ALA A 187 -19.98 -15.52 -8.84
C ALA A 187 -21.23 -14.70 -8.45
N LEU A 188 -21.49 -13.60 -9.17
CA LEU A 188 -22.67 -12.76 -8.93
C LEU A 188 -23.97 -13.53 -9.17
N GLU A 189 -24.09 -14.24 -10.29
CA GLU A 189 -25.30 -15.00 -10.63
C GLU A 189 -25.53 -16.16 -9.66
N ARG A 190 -24.47 -16.89 -9.28
CA ARG A 190 -24.52 -17.93 -8.26
C ARG A 190 -25.04 -17.40 -6.92
N ASP A 191 -24.54 -16.24 -6.50
CA ASP A 191 -24.85 -15.68 -5.19
C ASP A 191 -26.23 -15.03 -5.14
N LYS A 192 -26.65 -14.35 -6.22
CA LYS A 192 -28.03 -13.89 -6.37
C LYS A 192 -29.02 -15.06 -6.33
N ALA A 193 -28.72 -16.15 -7.04
CA ALA A 193 -29.55 -17.36 -7.03
C ALA A 193 -29.62 -18.02 -5.64
N ALA A 194 -28.57 -17.88 -4.83
CA ALA A 194 -28.54 -18.30 -3.43
C ALA A 194 -29.22 -17.31 -2.45
N GLY A 195 -29.84 -16.24 -2.94
CA GLY A 195 -30.52 -15.22 -2.12
C GLY A 195 -29.58 -14.24 -1.42
N LEU A 196 -28.29 -14.21 -1.80
CA LEU A 196 -27.34 -13.21 -1.33
C LEU A 196 -27.46 -11.91 -2.14
N ILE A 197 -26.95 -10.83 -1.55
CA ILE A 197 -27.02 -9.48 -2.09
C ILE A 197 -25.59 -8.98 -2.33
N PRO A 198 -25.10 -9.07 -3.57
CA PRO A 198 -23.88 -8.37 -3.99
C PRO A 198 -23.97 -6.87 -3.71
N PHE A 199 -23.00 -6.32 -2.97
CA PHE A 199 -23.04 -4.90 -2.59
C PHE A 199 -21.70 -4.15 -2.66
N PHE A 200 -20.56 -4.86 -2.71
CA PHE A 200 -19.25 -4.23 -2.80
C PHE A 200 -18.26 -5.09 -3.58
N MET A 201 -17.37 -4.47 -4.36
CA MET A 201 -16.31 -5.14 -5.10
C MET A 201 -15.03 -4.30 -5.07
N VAL A 202 -13.88 -4.95 -4.85
CA VAL A 202 -12.55 -4.32 -4.89
C VAL A 202 -11.79 -4.84 -6.10
N ALA A 203 -11.56 -3.97 -7.07
CA ALA A 203 -10.60 -4.19 -8.16
C ALA A 203 -9.22 -3.66 -7.74
N THR A 204 -8.19 -4.47 -7.93
CA THR A 204 -6.81 -4.18 -7.53
C THR A 204 -5.95 -3.87 -8.74
N LEU A 205 -5.32 -2.70 -8.75
CA LEU A 205 -4.36 -2.28 -9.78
C LEU A 205 -2.95 -2.26 -9.17
N GLY A 206 -2.16 -3.30 -9.44
CA GLY A 206 -0.86 -3.54 -8.80
C GLY A 206 -1.00 -4.41 -7.56
N THR A 207 -1.31 -5.69 -7.75
CA THR A 207 -1.44 -6.68 -6.67
C THR A 207 -0.13 -6.83 -5.88
N THR A 208 -0.23 -7.14 -4.58
CA THR A 208 0.97 -7.25 -3.73
C THR A 208 1.87 -8.41 -4.16
N THR A 209 1.28 -9.51 -4.63
CA THR A 209 1.99 -10.74 -5.01
C THR A 209 2.93 -10.48 -6.19
N CYS A 210 2.37 -10.09 -7.34
CA CYS A 210 3.08 -9.97 -8.61
C CYS A 210 2.86 -8.66 -9.38
N CYS A 211 2.22 -7.65 -8.78
CA CYS A 211 1.88 -6.40 -9.47
C CYS A 211 1.03 -6.62 -10.73
N SER A 212 0.08 -7.57 -10.66
CA SER A 212 -0.96 -7.75 -11.69
C SER A 212 -2.07 -6.71 -11.55
N PHE A 213 -2.93 -6.62 -12.56
CA PHE A 213 -3.97 -5.60 -12.67
C PHE A 213 -5.30 -6.24 -13.03
N ASP A 214 -6.30 -6.10 -12.16
CA ASP A 214 -7.68 -6.49 -12.48
C ASP A 214 -8.20 -5.66 -13.65
N ASN A 215 -9.01 -6.26 -14.53
CA ASN A 215 -9.44 -5.58 -15.75
C ASN A 215 -10.65 -4.67 -15.48
N LEU A 216 -10.37 -3.40 -15.20
CA LEU A 216 -11.38 -2.39 -14.86
C LEU A 216 -12.39 -2.12 -16.00
N LEU A 217 -12.00 -2.26 -17.26
CA LEU A 217 -12.88 -2.06 -18.42
C LEU A 217 -13.95 -3.15 -18.54
N GLU A 218 -13.66 -4.33 -17.99
CA GLU A 218 -14.58 -5.45 -17.97
C GLU A 218 -15.41 -5.51 -16.69
N VAL A 219 -14.79 -5.31 -15.52
CA VAL A 219 -15.51 -5.39 -14.24
C VAL A 219 -16.31 -4.12 -13.94
N GLY A 220 -15.90 -2.97 -14.50
CA GLY A 220 -16.59 -1.69 -14.35
C GLY A 220 -18.03 -1.70 -14.87
N PRO A 221 -18.30 -2.12 -16.12
CA PRO A 221 -19.67 -2.20 -16.65
C PRO A 221 -20.59 -3.17 -15.90
N ILE A 222 -20.04 -4.18 -15.22
CA ILE A 222 -20.80 -5.09 -14.35
C ILE A 222 -21.22 -4.38 -13.05
N TRP A 223 -20.45 -3.38 -12.63
CA TRP A 223 -20.57 -2.74 -11.33
C TRP A 223 -20.84 -1.23 -11.45
N LEU A 224 -22.05 -0.78 -11.14
CA LEU A 224 -22.35 0.65 -11.18
C LEU A 224 -21.60 1.37 -10.05
N ILE A 225 -20.66 2.26 -10.42
CA ILE A 225 -19.89 3.09 -9.48
C ILE A 225 -20.85 4.06 -8.77
N THR A 226 -20.71 4.18 -7.46
CA THR A 226 -21.51 5.10 -6.65
C THR A 226 -20.64 5.99 -5.79
N ASP A 227 -20.97 7.28 -5.77
CA ASP A 227 -20.30 8.32 -4.99
C ASP A 227 -20.69 8.29 -3.50
N TYR A 228 -19.75 8.58 -2.61
CA TYR A 228 -19.91 8.57 -1.15
C TYR A 228 -19.29 9.80 -0.50
N ARG A 229 -20.00 10.39 0.47
CA ARG A 229 -19.55 11.55 1.26
C ARG A 229 -19.62 11.26 2.76
N HIS A 230 -18.75 11.94 3.52
CA HIS A 230 -18.28 11.69 4.91
C HIS A 230 -17.12 10.69 4.96
N TRP A 231 -15.91 11.25 5.04
CA TRP A 231 -14.79 10.73 4.26
C TRP A 231 -13.78 9.90 5.04
N GLN A 232 -13.80 9.84 6.37
CA GLN A 232 -12.84 9.05 7.16
C GLN A 232 -13.42 8.61 8.50
N ILE A 233 -12.89 7.53 9.07
CA ILE A 233 -13.30 6.99 10.38
C ILE A 233 -12.90 7.91 11.55
N PRO A 234 -11.63 8.35 11.70
CA PRO A 234 -11.24 9.18 12.83
C PRO A 234 -11.77 10.61 12.70
N LEU A 235 -12.13 11.22 13.83
CA LEU A 235 -12.56 12.63 13.88
C LEU A 235 -11.39 13.61 13.66
N GLY A 236 -10.24 13.34 14.27
CA GLY A 236 -9.04 14.17 14.13
C GLY A 236 -8.27 13.91 12.84
N ARG A 237 -7.71 14.97 12.23
CA ARG A 237 -6.76 14.87 11.09
C ARG A 237 -5.64 15.90 11.20
N ARG A 238 -4.41 15.44 10.92
CA ARG A 238 -3.22 16.31 10.80
C ARG A 238 -3.13 16.94 9.41
N PHE A 239 -2.37 18.03 9.28
CA PHE A 239 -2.16 18.77 8.03
C PHE A 239 -1.26 18.02 7.03
N ARG A 240 -1.75 16.89 6.48
CA ARG A 240 -0.99 15.98 5.61
C ARG A 240 -0.77 16.52 4.20
N SER A 241 -1.70 17.36 3.70
CA SER A 241 -1.64 17.96 2.36
C SER A 241 -0.44 18.90 2.17
N LEU A 242 0.14 19.43 3.24
CA LEU A 242 1.37 20.20 3.17
C LEU A 242 2.55 19.38 2.60
N LYS A 243 2.63 18.09 2.95
CA LYS A 243 3.66 17.19 2.39
C LYS A 243 3.46 17.00 0.88
N MET A 244 2.23 16.78 0.44
CA MET A 244 1.91 16.65 -0.99
C MET A 244 2.26 17.93 -1.75
N TRP A 245 1.87 19.09 -1.21
CA TRP A 245 2.15 20.38 -1.82
C TRP A 245 3.65 20.64 -1.99
N PHE A 246 4.45 20.39 -0.95
CA PHE A 246 5.91 20.52 -1.04
C PHE A 246 6.50 19.56 -2.08
N VAL A 247 6.11 18.29 -2.06
CA VAL A 247 6.59 17.29 -3.03
C VAL A 247 6.24 17.69 -4.46
N PHE A 248 4.97 17.99 -4.74
CA PHE A 248 4.50 18.34 -6.08
C PHE A 248 5.19 19.60 -6.62
N ARG A 249 5.42 20.60 -5.77
CA ARG A 249 6.07 21.85 -6.19
C ARG A 249 7.58 21.73 -6.33
N MET A 250 8.25 21.01 -5.42
CA MET A 250 9.71 20.88 -5.44
C MET A 250 10.19 19.94 -6.54
N TYR A 251 9.48 18.83 -6.79
CA TYR A 251 9.83 17.91 -7.87
C TYR A 251 9.24 18.33 -9.21
N GLY A 252 8.03 18.91 -9.21
CA GLY A 252 7.22 19.08 -10.41
C GLY A 252 6.74 17.75 -10.98
N VAL A 253 5.73 17.82 -11.87
CA VAL A 253 5.17 16.62 -12.54
C VAL A 253 6.24 15.87 -13.32
N LYS A 254 7.11 16.57 -14.05
CA LYS A 254 8.20 15.96 -14.83
C LYS A 254 9.20 15.21 -13.95
N GLY A 255 9.53 15.76 -12.76
CA GLY A 255 10.43 15.09 -11.82
C GLY A 255 9.83 13.81 -11.25
N LEU A 256 8.55 13.82 -10.89
CA LEU A 256 7.83 12.62 -10.43
C LEU A 256 7.72 11.56 -11.54
N GLN A 257 7.42 11.97 -12.78
CA GLN A 257 7.40 11.06 -13.93
C GLN A 257 8.78 10.44 -14.20
N ALA A 258 9.85 11.24 -14.14
CA ALA A 258 11.22 10.75 -14.31
C ALA A 258 11.60 9.75 -13.21
N TYR A 259 11.23 10.04 -11.96
CA TYR A 259 11.43 9.14 -10.83
C TYR A 259 10.76 7.77 -11.05
N ILE A 260 9.48 7.75 -11.43
CA ILE A 260 8.75 6.50 -11.72
C ILE A 260 9.40 5.76 -12.89
N ARG A 261 9.68 6.45 -13.99
CA ARG A 261 10.29 5.84 -15.20
C ARG A 261 11.65 5.23 -14.92
N LYS A 262 12.48 5.89 -14.09
CA LYS A 262 13.77 5.34 -13.64
C LYS A 262 13.58 4.04 -12.87
N HIS A 263 12.63 3.98 -11.93
CA HIS A 263 12.36 2.76 -11.16
C HIS A 263 11.88 1.61 -12.06
N VAL A 264 11.02 1.90 -13.05
CA VAL A 264 10.58 0.91 -14.04
C VAL A 264 11.74 0.45 -14.92
N GLN A 265 12.60 1.36 -15.37
CA GLN A 265 13.81 1.01 -16.12
C GLN A 265 14.73 0.06 -15.33
N LEU A 266 14.98 0.35 -14.05
CA LEU A 266 15.82 -0.48 -13.19
C LEU A 266 15.21 -1.86 -12.92
N SER A 267 13.88 -1.94 -12.88
CA SER A 267 13.15 -3.22 -12.80
C SER A 267 13.38 -4.07 -14.05
N HIS A 268 13.27 -3.48 -15.25
CA HIS A 268 13.55 -4.17 -16.50
C HIS A 268 15.04 -4.51 -16.71
N GLU A 269 15.95 -3.71 -16.14
CA GLU A 269 17.37 -4.08 -16.08
C GLU A 269 17.55 -5.39 -15.29
N PHE A 270 16.96 -5.50 -14.10
CA PHE A 270 16.97 -6.73 -13.32
C PHE A 270 16.28 -7.89 -14.05
N GLU A 271 15.13 -7.64 -14.67
CA GLU A 271 14.42 -8.64 -15.49
C GLU A 271 15.33 -9.20 -16.60
N SER A 272 16.01 -8.33 -17.34
CA SER A 272 16.95 -8.73 -18.40
C SER A 272 18.08 -9.59 -17.86
N LEU A 273 18.65 -9.21 -16.71
CA LEU A 273 19.70 -9.98 -16.03
C LEU A 273 19.23 -11.38 -15.64
N VAL A 274 18.01 -11.52 -15.11
CA VAL A 274 17.42 -12.82 -14.77
C VAL A 274 17.17 -13.66 -16.02
N ARG A 275 16.65 -13.08 -17.11
CA ARG A 275 16.36 -13.79 -18.36
C ARG A 275 17.62 -14.32 -19.06
N GLN A 276 18.76 -13.68 -18.85
CA GLN A 276 20.05 -14.12 -19.40
C GLN A 276 20.61 -15.36 -18.69
N ASP A 277 20.16 -15.66 -17.46
CA ASP A 277 20.60 -16.84 -16.72
C ASP A 277 19.60 -17.99 -16.86
N PRO A 278 19.96 -19.08 -17.57
CA PRO A 278 19.03 -20.17 -17.87
C PRO A 278 18.57 -20.95 -16.63
N ARG A 279 19.23 -20.78 -15.47
CA ARG A 279 18.87 -21.42 -14.20
C ARG A 279 17.61 -20.81 -13.59
N PHE A 280 17.29 -19.57 -13.96
CA PHE A 280 16.15 -18.84 -13.42
C PHE A 280 14.99 -18.75 -14.42
N GLU A 281 13.82 -18.37 -13.91
CA GLU A 281 12.65 -18.02 -14.70
C GLU A 281 11.95 -16.79 -14.11
N ILE A 282 11.40 -15.96 -15.00
CA ILE A 282 10.47 -14.88 -14.66
C ILE A 282 9.07 -15.48 -14.56
N CYS A 283 8.39 -15.24 -13.43
CA CYS A 283 7.13 -15.92 -13.10
C CYS A 283 5.89 -15.23 -13.70
N VAL A 284 5.99 -13.94 -14.02
CA VAL A 284 4.89 -13.08 -14.45
C VAL A 284 5.45 -11.90 -15.24
N GLU A 285 4.63 -11.27 -16.07
CA GLU A 285 4.99 -10.04 -16.79
C GLU A 285 5.44 -8.94 -15.82
N VAL A 286 6.53 -8.24 -16.17
CA VAL A 286 7.06 -7.11 -15.41
C VAL A 286 6.51 -5.82 -16.01
N ILE A 287 5.65 -5.12 -15.27
CA ILE A 287 5.02 -3.88 -15.74
C ILE A 287 5.58 -2.64 -15.02
N LEU A 288 5.84 -2.76 -13.72
CA LEU A 288 6.33 -1.67 -12.86
C LEU A 288 7.64 -2.07 -12.16
N GLY A 289 7.89 -1.51 -10.97
CA GLY A 289 9.09 -1.72 -10.17
C GLY A 289 9.21 -3.06 -9.44
N LEU A 290 8.48 -4.11 -9.86
CA LEU A 290 8.49 -5.43 -9.21
C LEU A 290 8.79 -6.54 -10.22
N VAL A 291 9.82 -7.34 -9.94
CA VAL A 291 10.16 -8.55 -10.70
C VAL A 291 9.93 -9.77 -9.81
N CYS A 292 9.10 -10.69 -10.27
CA CYS A 292 8.87 -11.97 -9.63
C CYS A 292 9.67 -13.06 -10.36
N PHE A 293 10.63 -13.65 -9.67
CA PHE A 293 11.55 -14.62 -10.25
C PHE A 293 11.78 -15.81 -9.32
N ARG A 294 12.26 -16.91 -9.89
CA ARG A 294 12.64 -18.10 -9.13
C ARG A 294 13.72 -18.89 -9.85
N LEU A 295 14.47 -19.69 -9.11
CA LEU A 295 15.25 -20.80 -9.67
C LEU A 295 14.30 -21.87 -10.21
N LYS A 296 14.60 -22.38 -11.40
CA LYS A 296 13.93 -23.56 -11.94
C LYS A 296 14.20 -24.74 -11.03
N GLY A 297 13.16 -25.51 -10.71
CA GLY A 297 13.22 -26.60 -9.73
C GLY A 297 12.13 -26.46 -8.67
N SER A 298 12.37 -27.02 -7.49
CA SER A 298 11.39 -27.12 -6.40
C SER A 298 11.20 -25.80 -5.63
N ASN A 299 10.12 -25.72 -4.85
CA ASN A 299 9.94 -24.60 -3.90
C ASN A 299 11.04 -24.58 -2.82
N LYS A 300 11.52 -25.76 -2.39
CA LYS A 300 12.58 -25.89 -1.38
C LYS A 300 13.89 -25.21 -1.81
N VAL A 301 14.26 -25.30 -3.09
CA VAL A 301 15.44 -24.59 -3.63
C VAL A 301 15.31 -23.09 -3.48
N ASN A 302 14.11 -22.57 -3.73
CA ASN A 302 13.85 -21.14 -3.69
C ASN A 302 13.74 -20.63 -2.24
N GLU A 303 13.16 -21.43 -1.34
CA GLU A 303 13.19 -21.18 0.11
C GLU A 303 14.63 -21.13 0.63
N ALA A 304 15.47 -22.11 0.25
CA ALA A 304 16.87 -22.15 0.61
C ALA A 304 17.66 -20.96 0.05
N LEU A 305 17.40 -20.57 -1.21
CA LEU A 305 18.00 -19.37 -1.81
C LEU A 305 17.62 -18.11 -1.03
N LEU A 306 16.33 -17.92 -0.73
CA LEU A 306 15.87 -16.77 0.05
C LEU A 306 16.52 -16.74 1.43
N GLN A 307 16.59 -17.89 2.10
CA GLN A 307 17.24 -18.00 3.41
C GLN A 307 18.69 -17.54 3.33
N ARG A 308 19.47 -18.03 2.34
CA ARG A 308 20.87 -17.61 2.16
C ARG A 308 21.00 -16.13 1.84
N ILE A 309 20.11 -15.57 1.00
CA ILE A 309 20.09 -14.14 0.68
C ILE A 309 19.89 -13.31 1.96
N ASN A 310 18.86 -13.62 2.75
CA ASN A 310 18.54 -12.86 3.95
C ASN A 310 19.58 -13.06 5.06
N SER A 311 20.17 -14.27 5.19
CA SER A 311 21.27 -14.54 6.13
C SER A 311 22.56 -13.81 5.75
N ALA A 312 22.80 -13.55 4.46
CA ALA A 312 23.97 -12.81 3.98
C ALA A 312 23.88 -11.29 4.27
N LYS A 313 22.67 -10.76 4.53
CA LYS A 313 22.39 -9.38 4.98
C LYS A 313 22.89 -8.26 4.07
N LYS A 314 23.32 -8.57 2.84
CA LYS A 314 23.72 -7.58 1.83
C LYS A 314 22.52 -6.93 1.16
N ILE A 315 21.47 -7.71 0.94
CA ILE A 315 20.18 -7.27 0.40
C ILE A 315 19.06 -7.96 1.19
N HIS A 316 17.85 -7.44 1.07
CA HIS A 316 16.68 -8.06 1.70
C HIS A 316 15.60 -8.31 0.66
N LEU A 317 15.12 -9.55 0.61
CA LEU A 317 14.03 -9.98 -0.26
C LEU A 317 12.93 -10.62 0.58
N VAL A 318 11.71 -10.55 0.06
CA VAL A 318 10.52 -11.18 0.64
C VAL A 318 9.89 -12.08 -0.41
N PRO A 319 9.39 -13.27 -0.05
CA PRO A 319 8.76 -14.16 -1.01
C PRO A 319 7.28 -13.85 -1.21
N CYS A 320 6.67 -14.51 -2.18
CA CYS A 320 5.24 -14.75 -2.23
C CYS A 320 4.95 -16.15 -2.78
N HIS A 321 3.67 -16.52 -2.76
CA HIS A 321 3.17 -17.68 -3.48
C HIS A 321 2.38 -17.20 -4.69
N LEU A 322 2.73 -17.69 -5.88
CA LEU A 322 1.94 -17.55 -7.10
C LEU A 322 1.34 -18.92 -7.41
N ARG A 323 0.07 -19.10 -7.06
CA ARG A 323 -0.60 -20.40 -6.96
C ARG A 323 0.19 -21.32 -6.01
N ASP A 324 0.71 -22.43 -6.52
CA ASP A 324 1.49 -23.44 -5.80
C ASP A 324 3.00 -23.20 -5.81
N LYS A 325 3.48 -22.13 -6.47
CA LYS A 325 4.91 -21.85 -6.62
C LYS A 325 5.40 -20.82 -5.59
N PHE A 326 6.50 -21.15 -4.91
CA PHE A 326 7.26 -20.21 -4.08
C PHE A 326 8.14 -19.33 -4.98
N VAL A 327 8.01 -18.02 -4.84
CA VAL A 327 8.58 -17.01 -5.74
C VAL A 327 9.28 -15.92 -4.94
N LEU A 328 10.44 -15.47 -5.41
CA LEU A 328 11.18 -14.35 -4.84
C LEU A 328 10.74 -13.05 -5.52
N ARG A 329 10.60 -11.98 -4.72
CA ARG A 329 10.17 -10.66 -5.19
C ARG A 329 11.33 -9.67 -5.10
N PHE A 330 11.73 -9.13 -6.25
CA PHE A 330 12.70 -8.05 -6.33
C PHE A 330 11.97 -6.73 -6.63
N ALA A 331 11.87 -5.87 -5.62
CA ALA A 331 11.18 -4.59 -5.73
C ALA A 331 12.18 -3.42 -5.68
N ILE A 332 12.06 -2.49 -6.64
CA ILE A 332 12.86 -1.27 -6.67
C ILE A 332 12.27 -0.25 -5.69
N CYS A 333 12.92 -0.09 -4.53
CA CYS A 333 12.37 0.69 -3.41
C CYS A 333 13.05 2.05 -3.20
N SER A 334 14.37 2.08 -2.96
CA SER A 334 15.08 3.30 -2.53
C SER A 334 14.98 4.43 -3.57
N ARG A 335 14.86 5.68 -3.10
CA ARG A 335 14.88 6.86 -3.97
C ARG A 335 16.20 7.03 -4.74
N THR A 336 17.30 6.54 -4.17
CA THR A 336 18.66 6.69 -4.69
C THR A 336 19.20 5.40 -5.33
N VAL A 337 18.31 4.46 -5.67
CA VAL A 337 18.70 3.25 -6.39
C VAL A 337 19.21 3.60 -7.79
N GLU A 338 20.20 2.83 -8.24
CA GLU A 338 20.94 3.02 -9.50
C GLU A 338 21.25 1.64 -10.08
N SER A 339 21.57 1.57 -11.38
CA SER A 339 21.93 0.33 -12.08
C SER A 339 23.03 -0.44 -11.37
N ALA A 340 24.04 0.24 -10.82
CA ALA A 340 25.12 -0.42 -10.09
C ALA A 340 24.62 -1.20 -8.85
N HIS A 341 23.58 -0.72 -8.17
CA HIS A 341 22.95 -1.44 -7.06
C HIS A 341 22.22 -2.70 -7.54
N VAL A 342 21.51 -2.59 -8.66
CA VAL A 342 20.79 -3.71 -9.28
C VAL A 342 21.76 -4.81 -9.74
N GLN A 343 22.84 -4.42 -10.42
CA GLN A 343 23.92 -5.32 -10.85
C GLN A 343 24.56 -6.03 -9.65
N ARG A 344 24.95 -5.29 -8.60
CA ARG A 344 25.53 -5.88 -7.38
C ARG A 344 24.57 -6.86 -6.70
N ALA A 345 23.28 -6.51 -6.60
CA ALA A 345 22.28 -7.39 -6.03
C ALA A 345 22.12 -8.66 -6.85
N TRP A 346 22.10 -8.56 -8.18
CA TRP A 346 22.00 -9.72 -9.07
C TRP A 346 23.22 -10.63 -9.00
N GLU A 347 24.44 -10.09 -9.05
CA GLU A 347 25.65 -10.90 -8.89
C GLU A 347 25.63 -11.67 -7.57
N HIS A 348 25.25 -10.99 -6.48
CA HIS A 348 25.13 -11.65 -5.18
C HIS A 348 24.08 -12.77 -5.17
N ILE A 349 22.93 -12.57 -5.81
CA ILE A 349 21.89 -13.62 -5.96
C ILE A 349 22.42 -14.81 -6.76
N LYS A 350 23.13 -14.57 -7.87
CA LYS A 350 23.71 -15.63 -8.71
C LYS A 350 24.75 -16.47 -8.00
N GLU A 351 25.61 -15.84 -7.21
CA GLU A 351 26.63 -16.51 -6.38
C GLU A 351 25.94 -17.48 -5.39
N LEU A 352 24.99 -16.96 -4.61
CA LEU A 352 24.25 -17.77 -3.63
C LEU A 352 23.43 -18.88 -4.29
N ALA A 353 22.85 -18.63 -5.46
CA ALA A 353 22.14 -19.63 -6.23
C ALA A 353 23.07 -20.76 -6.72
N ALA A 354 24.30 -20.44 -7.13
CA ALA A 354 25.28 -21.47 -7.47
C ALA A 354 25.59 -22.37 -6.27
N ASP A 355 25.69 -21.80 -5.07
CA ASP A 355 25.94 -22.56 -3.85
C ASP A 355 24.76 -23.45 -3.45
N VAL A 356 23.53 -22.97 -3.62
CA VAL A 356 22.31 -23.77 -3.35
C VAL A 356 22.22 -24.95 -4.31
N LEU A 357 22.43 -24.71 -5.61
CA LEU A 357 22.36 -25.75 -6.64
C LEU A 357 23.48 -26.78 -6.53
N ARG A 358 24.65 -26.42 -5.96
CA ARG A 358 25.70 -27.39 -5.63
C ARG A 358 25.28 -28.30 -4.48
N ALA A 359 24.75 -27.72 -3.41
CA ALA A 359 24.31 -28.45 -2.23
C ALA A 359 23.09 -29.37 -2.48
N GLU A 360 22.32 -29.16 -3.56
CA GLU A 360 21.24 -30.07 -3.97
C GLU A 360 21.73 -31.33 -4.71
N ARG A 361 22.96 -31.31 -5.24
CA ARG A 361 23.55 -32.43 -6.00
C ARG A 361 24.40 -33.36 -5.14
N GLU A 362 24.78 -32.90 -3.96
CA GLU A 362 25.43 -33.68 -2.89
C GLU A 362 24.37 -34.33 -2.02
#